data_AF-A0A357R113-F1
#
_entry.id   AF-A0A357R113-F1
#
_cell.length_a   1.000
_cell.length_b   1.000
_cell.length_c   1.000
_cell.angle_alpha   90.00
_cell.angle_beta   90.00
_cell.angle_gamma   90.00
#
_symmetry.space_group_name_H-M   'P 1'
#
loop_
_entity.id
_entity.type
_entity.pdbx_description
1 polymer ?
#
loop_
_entity_poly.entity_id
_entity_poly.type
_entity_poly.pdbx_seq_one_letter_code
_entity_poly.pdbx_strand_id
1 'polypeptide(L)' 'MYHWGAIVVTPGYTDAVLFTTGGNPYGTSATVDQQGNIVGDVKPAIEVQVRRMLEVANKLTA' A
#
# COMPACT_ATOMS: atom_id res chain seq x y z
N MET A 1 13.11 1.77 -7.60
CA MET A 1 13.11 2.90 -6.64
C MET A 1 14.52 3.29 -6.20
N TYR A 2 15.29 2.38 -5.60
CA TYR A 2 16.62 2.71 -5.05
C TYR A 2 17.61 3.28 -6.08
N HIS A 3 17.71 2.67 -7.27
CA HIS A 3 18.56 3.21 -8.36
C HIS A 3 18.13 4.57 -8.89
N TRP A 4 16.90 5.01 -8.62
CA TRP A 4 16.37 6.29 -9.09
C TRP A 4 16.52 7.40 -8.04
N GLY A 5 17.14 7.11 -6.89
CA GLY A 5 17.21 8.05 -5.76
C GLY A 5 15.83 8.38 -5.17
N ALA A 6 14.82 7.52 -5.41
CA ALA A 6 13.46 7.76 -4.93
C ALA A 6 13.34 7.49 -3.43
N ILE A 7 12.47 8.26 -2.76
CA ILE A 7 12.06 8.00 -1.38
C ILE A 7 11.01 6.88 -1.41
N VAL A 8 11.33 5.74 -0.78
CA VAL A 8 10.42 4.60 -0.72
C VAL A 8 9.45 4.77 0.45
N VAL A 9 8.16 4.90 0.13
CA VAL A 9 7.09 5.17 1.09
C VAL A 9 6.12 3.98 1.13
N THR A 10 6.42 2.95 1.92
CA THR A 10 5.57 1.75 2.07
C THR A 10 4.43 1.99 3.09
N PRO A 11 3.34 1.19 3.09
CA PRO A 11 2.30 1.32 4.11
C PRO A 11 2.76 0.89 5.51
N GLY A 12 3.70 -0.06 5.62
CA GLY A 12 4.09 -0.63 6.92
C GLY A 12 2.90 -1.28 7.61
N TYR A 13 2.78 -1.10 8.93
CA TYR A 13 1.58 -1.46 9.71
C TYR A 13 0.99 -0.22 10.38
N THR A 14 0.84 0.88 9.63
CA THR A 14 0.41 2.17 10.17
C THR A 14 -1.10 2.28 10.42
N ASP A 15 -1.87 1.29 9.98
CA ASP A 15 -3.32 1.21 10.15
C ASP A 15 -3.71 -0.25 10.44
N ALA A 16 -4.64 -0.46 11.37
CA ALA A 16 -5.10 -1.78 11.77
C ALA A 16 -5.72 -2.55 10.59
N VAL A 17 -6.31 -1.85 9.61
CA VAL A 17 -6.93 -2.48 8.44
C VAL A 17 -5.94 -3.29 7.63
N LEU A 18 -4.65 -2.95 7.66
CA LEU A 18 -3.59 -3.65 6.93
C LEU A 18 -3.46 -5.11 7.37
N PHE A 19 -3.74 -5.42 8.65
CA PHE A 19 -3.75 -6.80 9.15
C PHE A 19 -4.94 -7.60 8.61
N THR A 20 -6.08 -6.94 8.36
CA THR A 20 -7.29 -7.59 7.85
C THR A 20 -7.25 -7.84 6.34
N THR A 21 -6.37 -7.14 5.63
CA THR A 21 -6.19 -7.20 4.16
C THR A 21 -4.92 -7.98 3.76
N GLY A 22 -4.50 -8.95 4.57
CA GLY A 22 -3.36 -9.83 4.28
C GLY A 22 -2.03 -9.46 4.95
N GLY A 23 -1.92 -8.30 5.59
CA GLY A 23 -0.78 -7.98 6.45
C GLY A 23 0.55 -7.77 5.71
N ASN A 24 0.53 -7.16 4.52
CA ASN A 24 1.76 -6.92 3.75
C ASN A 24 2.32 -5.51 4.02
N PRO A 25 3.45 -5.36 4.74
CA PRO A 25 3.99 -4.06 5.09
C PRO A 25 4.72 -3.36 3.93
N TYR A 26 5.05 -4.09 2.86
CA TYR A 26 5.82 -3.58 1.73
C TYR A 26 4.94 -2.83 0.72
N GLY A 27 3.67 -3.20 0.65
CA GLY A 27 2.69 -2.66 -0.27
C GLY A 27 1.46 -3.57 -0.36
N THR A 28 0.35 -3.03 -0.85
CA THR A 28 -0.86 -3.80 -1.10
C THR A 28 -0.58 -4.90 -2.13
N SER A 29 -0.95 -6.13 -1.79
CA SER A 29 -0.91 -7.28 -2.68
C SER A 29 -2.29 -7.93 -2.72
N ALA A 30 -2.67 -8.47 -3.88
CA ALA A 30 -3.94 -9.17 -4.08
C ALA A 30 -3.69 -10.61 -4.51
N THR A 31 -4.44 -11.55 -3.93
CA THR A 31 -4.55 -12.91 -4.47
C THR A 31 -5.52 -12.90 -5.64
N VAL A 32 -5.15 -13.57 -6.73
CA VAL A 32 -5.96 -13.68 -7.93
C VAL A 32 -6.29 -15.15 -8.17
N ASP A 33 -7.54 -15.45 -8.48
CA ASP A 33 -7.99 -16.80 -8.81
C ASP A 33 -7.58 -17.22 -10.24
N GLN A 34 -7.92 -18.45 -10.65
CA GLN A 34 -7.57 -18.96 -11.99
C GLN A 34 -8.34 -18.26 -13.13
N GLN A 35 -9.42 -17.54 -12.81
CA GLN A 35 -10.24 -16.79 -13.75
C GLN A 35 -9.80 -15.32 -13.85
N GLY A 36 -8.82 -14.90 -13.05
CA GLY A 36 -8.30 -13.53 -13.04
C GLY A 36 -9.03 -12.58 -12.10
N ASN A 37 -9.92 -13.08 -11.22
CA ASN A 37 -10.62 -12.23 -10.26
C ASN A 37 -9.77 -12.02 -9.01
N ILE A 38 -9.82 -10.80 -8.47
CA ILE A 38 -9.26 -10.50 -7.14
C ILE A 38 -10.10 -11.21 -6.08
N VAL A 39 -9.43 -11.96 -5.21
CA VAL A 39 -10.05 -12.64 -4.08
C VAL A 39 -10.01 -11.71 -2.85
N GLY A 40 -11.17 -11.49 -2.23
CA GLY A 40 -11.31 -10.64 -1.06
C GLY A 40 -11.36 -9.14 -1.38
N ASP A 41 -11.35 -8.32 -0.34
CA ASP A 41 -11.34 -6.85 -0.47
C ASP A 41 -9.98 -6.28 -0.06
N VAL A 42 -9.24 -5.77 -1.04
CA VAL A 42 -7.94 -5.11 -0.85
C VAL A 42 -8.04 -3.59 -0.83
N LYS A 43 -9.21 -3.03 -1.14
CA LYS A 43 -9.40 -1.58 -1.29
C LYS A 43 -9.01 -0.79 -0.04
N PRO A 44 -9.34 -1.23 1.20
CA PRO A 44 -8.94 -0.48 2.38
C PRO A 44 -7.42 -0.34 2.54
N ALA A 45 -6.63 -1.35 2.15
CA ALA A 45 -5.17 -1.27 2.17
C ALA A 45 -4.62 -0.29 1.13
N ILE A 46 -5.24 -0.25 -0.07
CA ILE A 46 -4.91 0.71 -1.13
C ILE A 46 -5.08 2.13 -0.59
N GLU A 47 -6.20 2.40 0.08
CA GLU A 47 -6.50 3.73 0.62
C GLU A 47 -5.46 4.18 1.66
N VAL A 48 -5.05 3.30 2.58
CA VAL A 48 -3.99 3.59 3.56
C VAL A 48 -2.66 3.87 2.87
N GLN A 49 -2.26 3.01 1.92
CA GLN A 49 -0.99 3.16 1.21
C GLN A 49 -0.94 4.46 0.42
N VAL A 50 -1.99 4.78 -0.34
CA VAL A 50 -2.06 6.00 -1.15
C VAL A 50 -2.11 7.24 -0.27
N ARG A 51 -2.92 7.24 0.79
CA ARG A 51 -2.99 8.35 1.74
C ARG A 51 -1.62 8.65 2.35
N ARG A 52 -0.92 7.62 2.83
CA ARG A 52 0.44 7.78 3.40
C ARG A 52 1.43 8.32 2.38
N MET A 53 1.39 7.83 1.14
CA MET A 53 2.26 8.32 0.06
C MET A 53 2.02 9.81 -0.21
N LEU A 54 0.75 10.21 -0.32
CA LEU A 54 0.37 11.61 -0.55
C LEU A 54 0.76 12.52 0.63
N GLU A 55 0.58 12.06 1.87
CA GLU A 55 1.01 12.80 3.06
C GLU A 55 2.52 13.07 3.07
N VAL A 56 3.33 12.06 2.73
CA VAL A 56 4.79 12.23 2.65
C VAL A 56 5.16 13.14 1.47
N ALA A 57 4.55 12.96 0.30
CA ALA A 57 4.78 13.81 -0.85
C ALA A 57 4.48 15.28 -0.53
N ASN A 58 3.33 15.57 0.08
CA ASN A 58 2.93 16.92 0.47
C ASN A 58 3.91 17.56 1.45
N LYS A 59 4.48 16.79 2.39
CA LYS A 59 5.50 17.29 3.33
C LYS A 59 6.84 17.62 2.67
N LEU A 60 7.14 17.01 1.52
CA LEU A 60 8.38 17.25 0.77
C LEU A 60 8.28 18.41 -0.21
N THR A 61 7.05 18.75 -0.63
CA THR A 61 6.78 19.83 -1.58
C THR A 61 6.31 21.14 -0.92
N ALA A 62 6.11 21.12 0.39
CA ALA A 62 5.74 22.29 1.18
C ALA A 62 6.93 23.20 1.53
#